data_AF-A0A5R9NZD7-F1
#
_entry.id   AF-A0A5R9NZD7-F1
#
_cell.length_a   1.000
_cell.length_b   1.000
_cell.length_c   1.000
_cell.angle_alpha   90.00
_cell.angle_beta   90.00
_cell.angle_gamma   90.00
#
_symmetry.space_group_name_H-M   'P 1'
#
loop_
_entity.id
_entity.type
_entity.pdbx_description
1 polymer ?
#
loop_
_entity_poly.entity_id
_entity_poly.type
_entity_poly.pdbx_seq_one_letter_code
_entity_poly.pdbx_strand_id
1 'polypeptide(L)'
;MATQEQRFKAVRAIISSFQGGIPFLKFGQGDDALVLAYRQRGAEIDDPECDQLFVAMEDAVYKRCVKESGGEKSFVYLAYSPLAADHLDDALAATFDSLSFETMEIMPMDAAHQSMQWENSQARNERRARERSRR
;
A
#
# COMPACT_ATOMS: atom_id res chain seq x y z
N MET A 1 8.31 17.53 12.32
CA MET A 1 8.12 17.32 10.86
C MET A 1 9.24 16.43 10.37
N ALA A 2 8.94 15.47 9.49
CA ALA A 2 9.96 14.60 8.88
C ALA A 2 10.89 15.40 7.95
N THR A 3 12.16 15.01 7.87
CA THR A 3 13.13 15.65 6.96
C THR A 3 12.89 15.23 5.52
N GLN A 4 13.37 16.04 4.56
CA GLN A 4 13.31 15.71 3.13
C GLN A 4 13.98 14.36 2.82
N GLU A 5 15.08 14.05 3.48
CA GLU A 5 15.78 12.77 3.31
C GLU A 5 14.94 11.57 3.80
N GLN A 6 14.23 11.72 4.92
CA GLN A 6 13.34 10.67 5.44
C GLN A 6 12.17 10.41 4.49
N ARG A 7 11.55 11.47 3.95
CA ARG A 7 10.49 11.35 2.94
C ARG A 7 10.98 10.60 1.72
N PHE A 8 12.13 11.00 1.17
CA PHE A 8 12.72 10.35 0.01
C PHE A 8 12.99 8.85 0.23
N LYS A 9 13.52 8.48 1.41
CA LYS A 9 13.74 7.06 1.77
C LYS A 9 12.43 6.29 1.86
N ALA A 10 11.39 6.86 2.46
CA ALA A 10 10.07 6.24 2.57
C ALA A 10 9.41 6.03 1.20
N VAL A 11 9.41 7.05 0.33
CA VAL A 11 8.87 6.95 -1.05
C VAL A 11 9.56 5.84 -1.82
N ARG A 12 10.90 5.79 -1.78
CA ARG A 12 11.66 4.76 -2.49
C ARG A 12 11.36 3.36 -2.00
N ALA A 13 11.17 3.18 -0.69
CA ALA A 13 10.81 1.88 -0.11
C ALA A 13 9.42 1.42 -0.58
N ILE A 14 8.44 2.33 -0.61
CA ILE A 14 7.09 2.06 -1.12
C ILE A 14 7.12 1.66 -2.60
N ILE A 15 7.81 2.43 -3.44
CA ILE A 15 7.93 2.14 -4.88
C ILE A 15 8.59 0.78 -5.12
N SER A 16 9.72 0.52 -4.45
CA SER A 16 10.45 -0.75 -4.58
C SER A 16 9.58 -1.94 -4.17
N SER A 17 8.73 -1.76 -3.15
CA SER A 17 7.81 -2.78 -2.66
C SER A 17 6.71 -3.10 -3.68
N PHE A 18 6.12 -2.09 -4.31
CA PHE A 18 5.15 -2.31 -5.38
C PHE A 18 5.77 -2.89 -6.65
N GLN A 19 7.00 -2.50 -7.00
CA GLN A 19 7.76 -3.12 -8.09
C GLN A 19 8.06 -4.59 -7.82
N GLY A 20 8.18 -4.98 -6.54
CA GLY A 20 8.28 -6.37 -6.09
C GLY A 20 6.96 -7.16 -6.16
N GLY A 21 5.86 -6.54 -6.62
CA GLY A 21 4.56 -7.20 -6.81
C GLY A 21 3.75 -7.34 -5.52
N ILE A 22 4.04 -6.55 -4.49
CA ILE A 22 3.27 -6.56 -3.24
C ILE A 22 1.93 -5.84 -3.48
N PRO A 23 0.79 -6.48 -3.18
CA PRO A 23 -0.51 -5.92 -3.54
C PRO A 23 -0.94 -4.76 -2.63
N PHE A 24 -0.51 -4.76 -1.38
CA PHE A 24 -0.86 -3.77 -0.36
C PHE A 24 0.30 -3.51 0.58
N LEU A 25 0.48 -2.25 0.97
CA LEU A 25 1.37 -1.84 2.05
C LEU A 25 0.54 -1.20 3.15
N LYS A 26 0.70 -1.67 4.38
CA LYS A 26 0.03 -1.13 5.57
C LYS A 26 1.06 -0.60 6.56
N PHE A 27 0.90 0.64 6.98
CA PHE A 27 1.75 1.29 7.98
C PHE A 27 0.88 1.77 9.14
N GLY A 28 1.29 1.47 10.37
CA GLY A 28 0.49 1.73 11.57
C GLY A 28 -0.58 0.67 11.84
N GLN A 29 -1.50 0.98 12.76
CA GLN A 29 -2.52 0.04 13.26
C GLN A 29 -3.91 0.69 13.30
N GLY A 30 -4.96 -0.14 13.32
CA GLY A 30 -6.35 0.31 13.39
C GLY A 30 -6.85 1.02 12.13
N ASP A 31 -7.89 1.83 12.30
CA ASP A 31 -8.56 2.59 11.22
C ASP A 31 -7.67 3.72 10.67
N ASP A 32 -6.70 4.19 11.48
CA ASP A 32 -5.75 5.25 11.11
C ASP A 32 -4.54 4.73 10.33
N ALA A 33 -4.46 3.41 10.10
CA ALA A 33 -3.36 2.82 9.36
C ALA A 33 -3.34 3.35 7.92
N LEU A 34 -2.17 3.79 7.47
CA LEU A 34 -1.95 4.15 6.08
C LEU A 34 -1.90 2.86 5.25
N VAL A 35 -2.92 2.62 4.44
CA VAL A 35 -2.95 1.49 3.50
C VAL A 35 -2.85 2.01 2.07
N LEU A 36 -1.85 1.52 1.35
CA LEU A 36 -1.56 1.87 -0.03
C LEU A 36 -1.66 0.63 -0.92
N ALA A 37 -2.22 0.79 -2.12
CA ALA A 37 -2.31 -0.25 -3.13
C ALA A 37 -1.88 0.31 -4.49
N TYR A 38 -0.96 -0.35 -5.18
CA TYR A 38 -0.70 -0.05 -6.60
C TYR A 38 -1.63 -0.87 -7.49
N ARG A 39 -2.32 -0.23 -8.43
CA ARG A 39 -3.09 -0.92 -9.46
C ARG A 39 -2.90 -0.27 -10.82
N GLN A 40 -2.86 -1.13 -11.83
CA GLN A 40 -3.06 -0.74 -13.22
C GLN A 40 -4.54 -0.49 -13.49
N ARG A 41 -4.83 0.34 -14.48
CA ARG A 41 -6.17 0.63 -14.97
C ARG A 41 -6.93 -0.67 -15.27
N GLY A 42 -8.15 -0.74 -14.75
CA GLY A 42 -9.04 -1.89 -14.90
C GLY A 42 -8.77 -3.03 -13.91
N ALA A 43 -7.69 -2.98 -13.13
CA ALA A 43 -7.44 -3.96 -12.08
C ALA A 43 -8.29 -3.68 -10.85
N GLU A 44 -8.68 -4.74 -10.17
CA GLU A 44 -9.51 -4.69 -8.97
C GLU A 44 -8.65 -4.48 -7.71
N ILE A 45 -9.16 -3.66 -6.79
CA ILE A 45 -8.70 -3.57 -5.41
C ILE A 45 -9.68 -4.39 -4.57
N ASP A 46 -9.29 -5.62 -4.30
CA ASP A 46 -10.00 -6.55 -3.42
C ASP A 46 -9.47 -6.39 -1.99
N ASP A 47 -10.05 -5.47 -1.23
CA ASP A 47 -9.82 -5.30 0.22
C ASP A 47 -11.08 -5.77 0.96
N PRO A 48 -10.99 -6.82 1.81
CA PRO A 48 -12.12 -7.31 2.61
C PRO A 48 -12.75 -6.27 3.55
N GLU A 49 -12.01 -5.22 3.90
CA GLU A 49 -12.51 -4.12 4.72
C GLU A 49 -13.36 -3.11 3.91
N CYS A 50 -13.36 -3.19 2.58
CA CYS A 50 -14.20 -2.37 1.72
C CYS A 50 -15.54 -3.05 1.41
N ASP A 51 -16.64 -2.31 1.56
CA ASP A 51 -18.00 -2.82 1.25
C ASP A 51 -18.21 -3.13 -0.24
N GLN A 52 -17.34 -2.59 -1.11
CA GLN A 52 -17.49 -2.64 -2.55
C GLN A 52 -16.16 -2.97 -3.21
N LEU A 53 -16.24 -3.78 -4.27
CA LEU A 53 -15.12 -4.03 -5.17
C LEU A 53 -14.77 -2.72 -5.89
N PHE A 54 -13.54 -2.28 -5.75
CA PHE A 54 -13.08 -1.04 -6.38
C PHE A 54 -12.26 -1.34 -7.62
N VAL A 55 -12.58 -0.72 -8.75
CA VAL A 55 -11.83 -0.87 -10.00
C VAL A 55 -10.96 0.37 -10.22
N ALA A 56 -9.67 0.15 -10.44
CA ALA A 56 -8.73 1.21 -10.73
C ALA A 56 -9.08 1.93 -12.05
N MET A 57 -9.30 3.24 -11.98
CA MET A 57 -9.65 4.06 -13.14
C MET A 57 -8.43 4.40 -14.01
N GLU A 58 -7.25 4.44 -13.39
CA GLU A 58 -5.96 4.74 -14.00
C GLU A 58 -4.82 3.96 -13.30
N ASP A 59 -3.63 3.96 -13.92
CA ASP A 59 -2.41 3.37 -13.35
C ASP A 59 -1.90 4.26 -12.21
N ALA A 60 -2.21 3.88 -10.97
CA ALA A 60 -1.95 4.74 -9.81
C ALA A 60 -1.72 3.96 -8.52
N VAL A 61 -1.07 4.64 -7.57
CA VAL A 61 -1.15 4.26 -6.16
C VAL A 61 -2.45 4.82 -5.60
N TYR A 62 -3.22 3.96 -4.95
CA TYR A 62 -4.47 4.27 -4.29
C TYR A 62 -4.27 4.24 -2.78
N LYS A 63 -4.86 5.19 -2.07
CA LYS A 63 -4.87 5.26 -0.61
C LYS A 63 -6.24 4.85 -0.08
N ARG A 64 -6.24 4.01 0.96
CA ARG A 64 -7.46 3.69 1.72
C ARG A 64 -7.84 4.87 2.61
N CYS A 65 -9.09 5.30 2.49
CA CYS A 65 -9.68 6.40 3.24
C CYS A 65 -10.91 5.91 3.99
N VAL A 66 -11.13 6.45 5.18
CA VAL A 66 -12.37 6.24 5.92
C VAL A 66 -13.49 7.04 5.24
N LYS A 67 -14.61 6.38 5.00
CA LYS A 67 -15.85 6.96 4.52
C LYS A 67 -16.89 6.86 5.63
N GLU A 68 -17.43 7.99 6.03
CA GLU A 68 -18.57 8.05 6.95
C GLU A 68 -19.84 8.39 6.16
N SER A 69 -20.86 7.53 6.24
CA SER A 69 -22.14 7.77 5.56
C SER A 69 -23.29 7.25 6.42
N GLY A 70 -24.26 8.12 6.73
CA GLY A 70 -25.45 7.72 7.51
C GLY A 70 -25.17 7.24 8.94
N GLY A 71 -23.98 7.54 9.49
CA GLY A 71 -23.53 7.03 10.80
C GLY A 71 -22.78 5.70 10.74
N GLU A 72 -22.64 5.10 9.56
CA GLU A 72 -21.81 3.92 9.33
C GLU A 72 -20.43 4.31 8.80
N LYS A 73 -19.42 3.57 9.28
CA LYS A 73 -18.03 3.70 8.83
C LYS A 73 -17.71 2.57 7.87
N SER A 74 -17.14 2.92 6.73
CA SER A 74 -16.51 1.96 5.81
C SER A 74 -15.27 2.53 5.16
N PHE A 75 -14.62 1.77 4.29
CA PHE A 75 -13.40 2.18 3.61
C PHE A 75 -13.61 2.34 2.11
N VAL A 76 -12.91 3.31 1.53
CA VAL A 76 -12.87 3.55 0.08
C VAL A 76 -11.44 3.82 -0.37
N TYR A 77 -11.10 3.43 -1.59
CA TYR A 77 -9.82 3.76 -2.20
C TYR A 77 -9.94 4.99 -3.09
N LEU A 78 -9.01 5.93 -2.92
CA LEU A 78 -8.89 7.10 -3.78
C LEU A 78 -7.53 7.09 -4.49
N ALA A 79 -7.55 7.39 -5.79
CA ALA A 79 -6.33 7.55 -6.57
C ALA A 79 -5.50 8.67 -5.93
N TYR A 80 -4.24 8.36 -5.66
CA TYR A 80 -3.36 9.19 -4.89
C TYR A 80 -2.25 9.78 -5.76
N SER A 81 -1.70 8.98 -6.70
CA SER A 81 -0.75 9.47 -7.69
C SER A 81 -0.65 8.52 -8.89
N PRO A 82 -0.65 9.02 -10.15
CA PRO A 82 -0.31 8.21 -11.31
C PRO A 82 1.18 7.82 -11.24
N LEU A 83 1.48 6.56 -11.51
CA LEU A 83 2.78 5.98 -11.14
C LEU A 83 3.91 6.33 -12.11
N ALA A 84 4.34 7.59 -12.07
CA ALA A 84 5.74 7.94 -12.27
C ALA A 84 6.33 8.22 -10.88
N ALA A 85 7.45 7.59 -10.55
CA ALA A 85 8.15 7.73 -9.26
C ALA A 85 8.36 9.20 -8.84
N ASP A 86 8.46 10.07 -9.84
CA ASP A 86 8.72 11.49 -9.81
C ASP A 86 7.56 12.31 -9.21
N HIS A 87 6.34 11.76 -9.19
CA HIS A 87 5.13 12.43 -8.68
C HIS A 87 4.59 11.83 -7.37
N LEU A 88 5.20 10.74 -6.89
CA LEU A 88 4.79 10.09 -5.65
C LEU A 88 5.27 10.86 -4.41
N ASP A 89 6.41 11.54 -4.48
CA ASP A 89 6.92 12.36 -3.39
C ASP A 89 5.99 13.55 -3.11
N ASP A 90 5.62 14.31 -4.16
CA ASP A 90 4.67 15.42 -4.04
C ASP A 90 3.27 14.95 -3.63
N ALA A 91 2.79 13.84 -4.18
CA ALA A 91 1.49 13.28 -3.80
C ALA A 91 1.47 12.83 -2.33
N LEU A 92 2.53 12.15 -1.86
CA LEU A 92 2.66 11.67 -0.48
C LEU A 92 3.09 12.74 0.51
N ALA A 93 3.59 13.91 0.06
CA ALA A 93 4.06 14.97 0.94
C ALA A 93 3.03 15.37 2.00
N ALA A 94 1.76 15.61 1.60
CA ALA A 94 0.71 15.99 2.54
C ALA A 94 0.33 14.86 3.52
N THR A 95 0.34 13.60 3.08
CA THR A 95 0.13 12.45 3.99
C THR A 95 1.32 12.32 4.94
N PHE A 96 2.56 12.41 4.45
CA PHE A 96 3.77 12.30 5.26
C PHE A 96 3.95 13.45 6.24
N ASP A 97 3.47 14.65 5.91
CA ASP A 97 3.44 15.79 6.83
C ASP A 97 2.47 15.60 7.99
N SER A 98 1.42 14.81 7.78
CA SER A 98 0.48 14.44 8.84
C SER A 98 0.93 13.26 9.71
N LEU A 99 1.95 12.50 9.27
CA LEU A 99 2.46 11.36 10.03
C LEU A 99 3.43 11.80 11.13
N SER A 100 3.45 11.04 12.21
CA SER A 100 4.42 11.24 13.29
C SER A 100 5.85 10.98 12.78
N PHE A 101 6.82 11.64 13.40
CA PHE A 101 8.24 11.43 13.08
C PHE A 101 8.64 9.95 13.20
N GLU A 102 8.20 9.29 14.28
CA GLU A 102 8.48 7.88 14.54
C GLU A 102 7.93 6.98 13.42
N THR A 103 6.68 7.21 12.99
CA THR A 103 6.07 6.46 11.89
C THR A 103 6.85 6.61 10.59
N MET A 104 7.34 7.82 10.28
CA MET A 104 8.13 8.07 9.08
C MET A 104 9.52 7.42 9.12
N GLU A 105 10.13 7.32 10.30
CA GLU A 105 11.44 6.71 10.49
C GLU A 105 11.40 5.19 10.34
N ILE A 106 10.34 4.54 10.83
CA ILE A 106 10.18 3.08 10.76
C ILE A 106 9.62 2.58 9.43
N MET A 107 8.94 3.45 8.67
CA MET A 107 8.25 3.08 7.42
C MET A 107 9.12 2.30 6.41
N PRO A 108 10.39 2.66 6.16
CA PRO A 108 11.24 1.88 5.25
C PRO A 108 11.50 0.45 5.76
N MET A 109 11.64 0.28 7.08
CA MET A 109 11.83 -1.03 7.70
C MET A 109 10.55 -1.86 7.62
N ASP A 110 9.38 -1.25 7.88
CA ASP A 110 8.08 -1.90 7.76
C ASP A 110 7.79 -2.35 6.32
N ALA A 111 8.14 -1.52 5.32
CA ALA A 111 8.00 -1.86 3.92
C ALA A 111 8.90 -3.05 3.56
N ALA A 112 10.17 -3.02 3.94
CA ALA A 112 11.11 -4.12 3.71
C ALA A 112 10.65 -5.43 4.40
N HIS A 113 10.12 -5.33 5.62
CA HIS A 113 9.59 -6.46 6.34
C HIS A 113 8.35 -7.06 5.65
N GLN A 114 7.43 -6.22 5.17
CA GLN A 114 6.27 -6.66 4.38
C GLN A 114 6.69 -7.33 3.06
N SER A 115 7.71 -6.79 2.38
CA SER A 115 8.29 -7.43 1.18
C SER A 115 8.83 -8.82 1.46
N MET A 116 9.62 -8.97 2.53
CA MET A 116 10.14 -10.27 2.94
C MET A 116 9.01 -11.25 3.30
N GLN A 117 7.95 -10.79 3.98
CA GLN A 117 6.79 -11.64 4.30
C GLN A 117 6.05 -12.09 3.03
N TRP A 118 5.88 -11.20 2.06
CA TRP A 118 5.24 -11.48 0.79
C TRP A 118 6.00 -12.54 -0.01
N GLU A 119 7.31 -12.35 -0.20
CA GLU A 119 8.17 -13.31 -0.91
C GLU A 119 8.13 -14.70 -0.26
N ASN A 120 8.18 -14.76 1.07
CA ASN A 120 8.08 -16.02 1.80
C ASN A 120 6.71 -16.69 1.63
N SER A 121 5.63 -15.91 1.59
CA SER A 121 4.28 -16.41 1.35
C SER A 121 4.14 -17.01 -0.06
N GLN A 122 4.63 -16.29 -1.08
CA GLN A 122 4.62 -16.77 -2.46
C GLN A 122 5.41 -18.06 -2.62
N ALA A 123 6.63 -18.12 -2.09
CA ALA A 123 7.46 -19.33 -2.12
C ALA A 123 6.79 -20.53 -1.44
N ARG A 124 6.06 -20.32 -0.34
CA ARG A 124 5.30 -21.39 0.33
C ARG A 124 4.10 -21.84 -0.50
N ASN A 125 3.37 -20.91 -1.12
CA ASN A 125 2.22 -21.21 -1.96
C ASN A 125 2.62 -22.00 -3.20
N GLU A 126 3.73 -21.63 -3.85
CA GLU A 126 4.28 -22.38 -4.98
C GLU A 126 4.66 -23.81 -4.59
N ARG A 127 5.30 -24.03 -3.43
CA ARG A 127 5.64 -25.37 -2.94
C ARG A 127 4.38 -26.22 -2.75
N ARG A 128 3.36 -25.67 -2.10
CA ARG A 128 2.06 -26.34 -1.90
C ARG A 128 1.37 -26.66 -3.24
N ALA A 129 1.42 -25.74 -4.20
CA ALA A 129 0.84 -25.96 -5.53
C ALA A 129 1.54 -27.11 -6.26
N ARG A 130 2.88 -27.17 -6.23
CA ARG A 130 3.68 -28.26 -6.81
C ARG A 130 3.43 -29.61 -6.14
N GLU A 131 3.21 -29.63 -4.83
CA GLU A 131 2.86 -30.85 -4.10
C GLU A 131 1.45 -31.36 -4.45
N ARG A 132 0.50 -30.44 -4.63
CA ARG A 132 -0.87 -30.76 -5.04
C ARG A 132 -0.95 -31.24 -6.49
N SER A 133 -0.17 -30.66 -7.41
CA SER A 133 -0.17 -31.06 -8.82
C SER A 133 0.52 -32.40 -9.08
N ARG A 134 1.19 -32.98 -8.08
CA ARG A 134 1.85 -34.29 -8.15
C ARG A 134 0.99 -35.45 -7.63
N ARG A 135 -0.18 -35.15 -7.06
CA ARG A 135 -1.17 -36.15 -6.62
C ARG A 135 -2.29 -36.24 -7.64
#